data_AF-A0A1D1Z1N1-F1
#
_entry.id   AF-A0A1D1Z1N1-F1
#
_cell.length_a   1.000
_cell.length_b   1.000
_cell.length_c   1.000
_cell.angle_alpha   90.00
_cell.angle_beta   90.00
_cell.angle_gamma   90.00
#
_symmetry.space_group_name_H-M   'P 1'
#
loop_
_entity.id
_entity.type
_entity.pdbx_description
1 polymer ?
#
loop_
_entity_poly.entity_id
_entity_poly.type
_entity_poly.pdbx_seq_one_letter_code
_entity_poly.pdbx_strand_id
1 'polypeptide(L)'
;GRGGGKDGREGTGGGRSEMGAYYQEMLEADPANPLLLRNYGKFLHEVEGDVAGAEQCYGRAILASPGDGEVLSLYGKLIWDAHRDESRAGAYFERAVEASPEDCYVLGSYAHFLWDAEEEEETSSPTTSPPSQQHRPPPPPPHLVRAY
;
A
#
# COMPACT_ATOMS: atom_id res chain seq x y z
N GLY A 1 20.22 -29.95 42.12
CA GLY A 1 20.30 -29.25 40.83
C GLY A 1 18.96 -28.60 40.54
N ARG A 2 18.95 -27.29 40.33
CA ARG A 2 17.81 -26.58 39.73
C ARG A 2 18.40 -25.64 38.69
N GLY A 3 18.21 -26.00 37.42
CA GLY A 3 18.58 -25.18 36.29
C GLY A 3 17.73 -23.91 36.27
N GLY A 4 18.40 -22.77 36.19
CA GLY A 4 17.80 -21.49 35.83
C GLY A 4 18.30 -21.11 34.45
N GLY A 5 17.67 -21.66 33.41
CA GLY A 5 17.81 -21.19 32.04
C GLY A 5 16.66 -20.25 31.75
N LYS A 6 16.92 -18.95 31.82
CA LYS A 6 16.03 -17.90 31.31
C LYS A 6 16.83 -16.61 31.28
N ASP A 7 17.26 -16.25 30.08
CA ASP A 7 17.34 -14.87 29.62
C ASP A 7 17.11 -14.90 28.11
N GLY A 8 15.85 -14.71 27.75
CA GLY A 8 15.40 -14.60 26.38
C GLY A 8 15.92 -13.31 25.77
N ARG A 9 16.74 -13.47 24.73
CA ARG A 9 16.97 -12.59 23.58
C ARG A 9 16.08 -11.33 23.53
N GLU A 10 16.55 -10.25 24.14
CA GLU A 10 16.13 -8.87 23.86
C GLU A 10 17.24 -8.18 23.05
N GLY A 11 16.91 -7.58 21.90
CA GLY A 11 17.88 -6.81 21.13
C GLY A 11 17.59 -6.57 19.64
N THR A 12 16.35 -6.25 19.25
CA THR A 12 15.99 -5.77 17.90
C THR A 12 15.77 -4.25 17.81
N GLY A 13 16.28 -3.51 18.81
CA GLY A 13 16.29 -2.04 18.85
C GLY A 13 17.60 -1.40 18.41
N GLY A 14 18.74 -2.07 18.63
CA GLY A 14 20.07 -1.51 18.32
C GLY A 14 20.34 -1.35 16.82
N GLY A 15 19.95 -2.33 16.01
CA GLY A 15 20.26 -2.32 14.57
C GLY A 15 19.45 -1.32 13.73
N ARG A 16 18.25 -0.91 14.18
CA ARG A 16 17.44 0.10 13.45
C ARG A 16 18.08 1.48 13.57
N SER A 17 18.43 1.87 14.79
CA SER A 17 19.09 3.14 15.07
C SER A 17 20.48 3.24 14.43
N GLU A 18 21.22 2.14 14.35
CA GLU A 18 22.53 2.10 13.68
C GLU A 18 22.40 2.28 12.15
N MET A 19 21.41 1.61 11.54
CA MET A 19 21.13 1.74 10.10
C MET A 19 20.67 3.14 9.72
N GLY A 20 19.81 3.76 10.53
CA GLY A 20 19.40 5.16 10.33
C GLY A 20 20.58 6.12 10.36
N ALA A 21 21.48 5.98 11.34
CA ALA A 21 22.70 6.80 11.45
C ALA A 21 23.64 6.61 10.24
N TYR A 22 23.79 5.37 9.76
CA TYR A 22 24.59 5.07 8.57
C TYR A 22 24.05 5.78 7.32
N TYR A 23 22.74 5.74 7.07
CA TYR A 23 22.15 6.47 5.95
C TYR A 23 22.33 7.98 6.06
N GLN A 24 22.20 8.54 7.28
CA GLN A 24 22.42 9.95 7.52
C GLN A 24 23.86 10.37 7.20
N GLU A 25 24.86 9.61 7.65
CA GLU A 25 26.28 9.87 7.35
C GLU A 25 26.53 9.85 5.83
N MET A 26 25.99 8.86 5.11
CA MET A 26 26.14 8.79 3.65
C MET A 26 25.47 9.99 2.95
N LEU A 27 24.31 10.44 3.43
CA LEU A 27 23.59 11.59 2.88
C LEU A 27 24.22 12.94 3.27
N GLU A 28 25.02 13.01 4.33
CA GLU A 28 25.87 14.18 4.61
C GLU A 28 26.99 14.32 3.59
N ALA A 29 27.56 13.19 3.14
CA ALA A 29 28.61 13.17 2.12
C ALA A 29 28.07 13.43 0.70
N ASP A 30 26.89 12.88 0.36
CA ASP A 30 26.23 13.09 -0.93
C ASP A 30 24.71 13.30 -0.77
N PRO A 31 24.28 14.56 -0.49
CA PRO A 31 22.88 14.85 -0.18
C PRO A 31 21.91 14.67 -1.35
N ALA A 32 22.39 14.63 -2.59
CA ALA A 32 21.52 14.55 -3.76
C ALA A 32 21.52 13.17 -4.41
N ASN A 33 22.18 12.17 -3.80
CA ASN A 33 22.29 10.84 -4.36
C ASN A 33 20.91 10.16 -4.46
N PRO A 34 20.36 9.93 -5.67
CA PRO A 34 19.02 9.39 -5.82
C PRO A 34 18.90 7.96 -5.25
N LEU A 35 19.96 7.16 -5.35
CA LEU A 35 19.97 5.79 -4.84
C LEU A 35 19.95 5.76 -3.29
N LEU A 36 20.74 6.61 -2.64
CA LEU A 36 20.74 6.70 -1.18
C LEU A 36 19.41 7.23 -0.65
N LEU A 37 18.87 8.29 -1.28
CA LEU A 37 17.58 8.86 -0.91
C LEU A 37 16.45 7.83 -1.06
N ARG A 38 16.44 7.07 -2.16
CA ARG A 38 15.47 5.98 -2.37
C ARG A 38 15.56 4.91 -1.29
N ASN A 39 16.76 4.41 -1.04
CA ASN A 39 16.96 3.32 -0.09
C ASN A 39 16.67 3.75 1.35
N TYR A 40 17.07 4.97 1.72
CA TYR A 40 16.75 5.52 3.03
C TYR A 40 15.25 5.77 3.18
N GLY A 41 14.59 6.34 2.16
CA GLY A 41 13.14 6.50 2.16
C GLY A 41 12.39 5.18 2.34
N LYS A 42 12.85 4.11 1.69
CA LYS A 42 12.30 2.76 1.87
C LYS A 42 12.51 2.22 3.27
N PHE A 43 13.69 2.41 3.85
CA PHE A 43 13.96 2.04 5.23
C PHE A 43 13.07 2.80 6.23
N LEU A 44 12.94 4.12 6.05
CA LEU A 44 12.06 4.96 6.87
C LEU A 44 10.61 4.48 6.78
N HIS A 45 10.12 4.19 5.58
CA HIS A 45 8.75 3.71 5.37
C HIS A 45 8.52 2.32 5.95
N GLU A 46 9.30 1.32 5.54
CA GLU A 46 9.00 -0.09 5.79
C GLU A 46 9.56 -0.61 7.13
N VAL A 47 10.57 0.05 7.71
CA VAL A 47 11.26 -0.42 8.92
C VAL A 47 11.02 0.49 10.12
N GLU A 48 11.11 1.82 9.93
CA GLU A 48 10.91 2.78 11.01
C GLU A 48 9.47 3.27 11.15
N GLY A 49 8.67 3.19 10.07
CA GLY A 49 7.33 3.76 10.02
C GLY A 49 7.33 5.30 10.00
N ASP A 50 8.46 5.94 9.68
CA ASP A 50 8.58 7.38 9.54
C ASP A 50 8.12 7.82 8.14
N VAL A 51 6.81 7.98 8.01
CA VAL A 51 6.17 8.43 6.77
C VAL A 51 6.69 9.80 6.32
N ALA A 52 6.88 10.74 7.25
CA ALA A 52 7.28 12.10 6.92
C ALA A 52 8.74 12.16 6.43
N GLY A 53 9.63 11.40 7.07
CA GLY A 53 11.00 11.22 6.61
C GLY A 53 11.08 10.52 5.26
N ALA A 54 10.27 9.47 5.06
CA ALA A 54 10.20 8.77 3.78
C ALA A 54 9.73 9.67 2.64
N GLU A 55 8.68 10.47 2.87
CA GLU A 55 8.16 11.42 1.87
C GLU A 55 9.21 12.47 1.47
N GLN A 56 9.97 13.02 2.43
CA GLN A 56 11.07 13.93 2.12
C GLN A 56 12.17 13.25 1.29
N CYS A 57 12.52 12.01 1.63
CA CYS A 57 13.54 11.26 0.91
C CYS A 57 13.12 10.96 -0.53
N TYR A 58 11.91 10.45 -0.73
CA TYR A 58 11.39 10.17 -2.07
C TYR A 58 11.19 11.44 -2.89
N GLY A 59 10.67 12.52 -2.30
CA GLY A 59 10.56 13.81 -2.98
C GLY A 59 11.90 14.32 -3.50
N ARG A 60 12.96 14.22 -2.70
CA ARG A 60 14.33 14.57 -3.12
C ARG A 60 14.87 13.61 -4.19
N ALA A 61 14.60 12.31 -4.07
CA ALA A 61 15.02 11.32 -5.05
C ALA A 61 14.37 11.57 -6.43
N ILE A 62 13.08 11.91 -6.45
CA ILE A 62 12.35 12.29 -7.69
C ILE A 62 12.94 13.56 -8.30
N LEU A 63 13.29 14.57 -7.48
CA LEU A 63 13.94 15.78 -8.00
C LEU A 63 15.33 15.49 -8.59
N ALA A 64 16.08 14.57 -7.99
CA ALA A 64 17.40 14.17 -8.48
C ALA A 64 17.32 13.27 -9.73
N SER A 65 16.30 12.40 -9.82
CA SER A 65 16.07 11.50 -10.96
C SER A 65 14.57 11.36 -11.28
N PRO A 66 13.99 12.29 -12.07
CA PRO A 66 12.56 12.33 -12.33
C PRO A 66 11.98 11.13 -13.10
N GLY A 67 12.84 10.36 -13.77
CA GLY A 67 12.49 9.18 -14.56
C GLY A 67 12.83 7.86 -13.87
N ASP A 68 13.15 7.86 -12.57
CA ASP A 68 13.32 6.61 -11.82
C ASP A 68 11.94 6.03 -11.47
N GLY A 69 11.49 5.06 -12.27
CA GLY A 69 10.21 4.38 -12.06
C GLY A 69 10.11 3.67 -10.70
N GLU A 70 11.22 3.20 -10.14
CA GLU A 70 11.21 2.53 -8.82
C GLU A 70 10.97 3.55 -7.69
N VAL A 71 11.56 4.75 -7.77
CA VAL A 71 11.27 5.82 -6.79
C VAL A 71 9.82 6.28 -6.91
N LEU A 72 9.32 6.45 -8.14
CA LEU A 72 7.93 6.88 -8.38
C LEU A 72 6.93 5.87 -7.81
N SER A 73 7.14 4.57 -8.02
CA SER A 73 6.27 3.52 -7.48
C SER A 73 6.35 3.42 -5.95
N LEU A 74 7.54 3.56 -5.37
CA LEU A 74 7.72 3.60 -3.92
C LEU A 74 7.02 4.80 -3.27
N TYR A 75 7.04 5.96 -3.94
CA TYR A 75 6.34 7.14 -3.44
C TYR A 75 4.81 7.02 -3.58
N GLY A 76 4.33 6.47 -4.70
CA GLY A 76 2.91 6.12 -4.87
C GLY A 76 2.42 5.17 -3.78
N LYS A 77 3.20 4.12 -3.48
CA LYS A 77 2.93 3.19 -2.38
C LYS A 77 2.87 3.89 -1.02
N LEU A 78 3.82 4.77 -0.70
CA LEU A 78 3.81 5.53 0.56
C LEU A 78 2.53 6.35 0.72
N ILE A 79 2.11 7.06 -0.35
CA ILE A 79 0.90 7.88 -0.33
C ILE A 79 -0.34 7.00 -0.11
N TRP A 80 -0.40 5.85 -0.79
CA TRP A 80 -1.47 4.89 -0.59
C TRP A 80 -1.51 4.37 0.85
N ASP A 81 -0.40 3.83 1.35
CA ASP A 81 -0.31 3.24 2.69
C ASP A 81 -0.62 4.26 3.80
N ALA A 82 -0.16 5.51 3.66
CA ALA A 82 -0.30 6.55 4.69
C ALA A 82 -1.63 7.33 4.63
N HIS A 83 -2.21 7.50 3.45
CA HIS A 83 -3.30 8.46 3.24
C HIS A 83 -4.52 7.89 2.54
N ARG A 84 -4.41 6.70 1.91
CA ARG A 84 -5.47 6.15 1.03
C ARG A 84 -5.95 7.16 -0.02
N ASP A 85 -5.02 8.00 -0.48
CA ASP A 85 -5.29 8.97 -1.54
C ASP A 85 -5.06 8.30 -2.89
N GLU A 86 -6.11 7.63 -3.39
CA GLU A 86 -6.09 6.88 -4.64
C GLU A 86 -5.66 7.76 -5.82
N SER A 87 -6.17 8.99 -5.90
CA SER A 87 -5.88 9.90 -7.01
C SER A 87 -4.39 10.28 -7.06
N ARG A 88 -3.80 10.65 -5.91
CA ARG A 88 -2.37 10.97 -5.85
C ARG A 88 -1.51 9.74 -6.04
N ALA A 89 -1.84 8.62 -5.40
CA ALA A 89 -1.07 7.39 -5.51
C ALA A 89 -1.07 6.86 -6.95
N GLY A 90 -2.24 6.78 -7.58
CA GLY A 90 -2.42 6.35 -8.97
C GLY A 90 -1.59 7.19 -9.94
N ALA A 91 -1.60 8.52 -9.80
CA ALA A 91 -0.80 9.40 -10.65
C ALA A 91 0.71 9.13 -10.57
N TYR A 92 1.23 8.71 -9.41
CA TYR A 92 2.64 8.31 -9.28
C TYR A 92 2.92 6.93 -9.87
N PHE A 93 2.00 5.97 -9.72
CA PHE A 93 2.15 4.66 -10.35
C PHE A 93 2.06 4.72 -11.87
N GLU A 94 1.15 5.51 -12.44
CA GLU A 94 1.06 5.72 -13.88
C GLU A 94 2.38 6.28 -14.43
N ARG A 95 2.91 7.33 -13.80
CA ARG A 95 4.23 7.90 -14.14
C ARG A 95 5.36 6.88 -13.98
N ALA A 96 5.29 6.00 -13.00
CA ALA A 96 6.28 4.95 -12.81
C ALA A 96 6.29 3.97 -13.98
N VAL A 97 5.12 3.53 -14.43
CA VAL A 97 4.96 2.63 -15.59
C VAL A 97 5.38 3.32 -16.89
N GLU A 98 5.06 4.60 -17.06
CA GLU A 98 5.55 5.38 -18.21
C GLU A 98 7.08 5.47 -18.25
N ALA A 99 7.72 5.63 -17.09
CA ALA A 99 9.17 5.72 -16.97
C ALA A 99 9.87 4.36 -17.16
N SER A 100 9.29 3.29 -16.65
CA SER A 100 9.88 1.94 -16.62
C SER A 100 8.85 0.86 -16.99
N PRO A 101 8.38 0.79 -18.25
CA PRO A 101 7.27 -0.08 -18.65
C PRO A 101 7.60 -1.58 -18.59
N GLU A 102 8.89 -1.95 -18.61
CA GLU A 102 9.36 -3.33 -18.59
C GLU A 102 9.87 -3.76 -17.20
N ASP A 103 9.79 -2.88 -16.19
CA ASP A 103 10.27 -3.18 -14.84
C ASP A 103 9.20 -3.96 -14.06
N CYS A 104 9.50 -5.21 -13.72
CA CYS A 104 8.56 -6.09 -13.03
C CYS A 104 8.20 -5.64 -11.61
N TYR A 105 9.08 -4.91 -10.92
CA TYR A 105 8.79 -4.35 -9.61
C TYR A 105 7.83 -3.18 -9.71
N VAL A 106 8.00 -2.33 -10.72
CA VAL A 106 7.07 -1.21 -10.99
C VAL A 106 5.68 -1.74 -11.36
N LEU A 107 5.62 -2.66 -12.33
CA LEU A 107 4.36 -3.27 -12.77
C LEU A 107 3.66 -4.02 -11.63
N GLY A 108 4.41 -4.78 -10.83
CA GLY A 108 3.88 -5.51 -9.68
C GLY A 108 3.35 -4.59 -8.58
N SER A 109 4.04 -3.48 -8.31
CA SER A 109 3.58 -2.50 -7.31
C SER A 109 2.31 -1.78 -7.77
N TYR A 110 2.21 -1.45 -9.06
CA TYR A 110 0.99 -0.85 -9.60
C TYR A 110 -0.20 -1.81 -9.59
N ALA A 111 0.00 -3.07 -9.99
CA ALA A 111 -1.03 -4.09 -9.92
C ALA A 111 -1.55 -4.29 -8.48
N HIS A 112 -0.65 -4.31 -7.50
CA HIS A 112 -1.03 -4.40 -6.08
C HIS A 112 -1.86 -3.20 -5.63
N PHE A 113 -1.48 -1.98 -6.03
CA PHE A 113 -2.24 -0.78 -5.72
C PHE A 113 -3.67 -0.84 -6.31
N LEU A 114 -3.80 -1.25 -7.57
CA LEU A 114 -5.12 -1.35 -8.23
C LEU A 114 -6.04 -2.37 -7.53
N TRP A 115 -5.49 -3.52 -7.12
CA TRP A 115 -6.27 -4.51 -6.38
C TRP A 115 -6.71 -3.98 -5.01
N ASP A 116 -5.80 -3.38 -4.24
CA ASP A 116 -6.14 -2.84 -2.93
C ASP A 116 -7.17 -1.70 -3.01
N ALA A 117 -7.07 -0.82 -4.02
CA ALA A 117 -7.98 0.31 -4.19
C ALA A 117 -9.40 -0.15 -4.55
N GLU A 118 -9.55 -1.17 -5.40
CA GLU A 118 -10.84 -1.76 -5.75
C GLU A 118 -11.54 -2.38 -4.52
N GLU A 119 -10.80 -3.06 -3.64
CA GLU A 119 -11.35 -3.63 -2.39
C GLU A 119 -11.84 -2.53 -1.42
N GLU A 120 -11.18 -1.37 -1.37
CA GLU A 120 -11.62 -0.23 -0.57
C GLU A 120 -12.89 0.42 -1.11
N GLU A 121 -13.06 0.50 -2.44
CA GLU A 121 -14.30 1.01 -3.04
C GLU A 121 -15.49 0.07 -2.77
N GLU A 122 -15.29 -1.25 -2.87
CA GLU A 122 -16.35 -2.23 -2.63
C GLU A 122 -16.86 -2.17 -1.18
N THR A 123 -15.95 -2.07 -0.21
CA THR A 123 -16.28 -1.97 1.22
C THR A 123 -16.89 -0.61 1.61
N SER A 124 -16.58 0.45 0.85
CA SER A 124 -17.16 1.79 1.01
C SER A 124 -18.61 1.89 0.51
N SER A 125 -19.05 0.98 -0.36
CA SER A 125 -20.41 1.01 -0.90
C SER A 125 -21.40 0.35 0.08
N PRO A 126 -22.43 1.06 0.61
CA PRO A 126 -23.43 0.42 1.43
C PRO A 126 -24.19 -0.59 0.56
N THR A 127 -24.10 -1.87 0.94
CA THR A 127 -24.81 -2.97 0.30
C THR A 127 -26.28 -2.60 0.18
N THR A 128 -26.71 -2.26 -1.04
CA THR A 128 -28.12 -1.99 -1.32
C THR A 128 -28.85 -3.31 -1.10
N SER A 129 -29.50 -3.44 0.07
CA SER A 129 -30.31 -4.60 0.40
C SER A 129 -31.39 -4.75 -0.67
N PRO A 130 -31.56 -5.93 -1.30
CA PRO A 130 -32.63 -6.11 -2.27
C PRO A 130 -33.98 -5.92 -1.58
N PRO A 131 -34.99 -5.34 -2.25
CA PRO A 131 -36.29 -5.10 -1.63
C PRO A 131 -36.90 -6.44 -1.21
N SER A 132 -37.25 -6.55 0.07
CA SER A 132 -37.93 -7.71 0.65
C SER A 132 -39.17 -8.04 -0.16
N GLN A 133 -39.08 -9.10 -0.98
CA GLN A 133 -40.22 -9.67 -1.67
C GLN A 133 -41.19 -10.21 -0.61
N GLN A 134 -42.22 -9.42 -0.28
CA GLN A 134 -43.34 -9.91 0.51
C GLN A 134 -43.95 -11.09 -0.23
N HIS A 135 -43.76 -12.29 0.33
CA HIS A 135 -44.35 -13.53 -0.13
C HIS A 135 -45.88 -13.38 -0.15
N ARG A 136 -46.44 -13.09 -1.33
CA ARG A 136 -47.88 -13.19 -1.55
C ARG A 136 -48.24 -14.68 -1.65
N PRO A 137 -49.18 -15.20 -0.85
CA PRO A 137 -49.57 -16.60 -0.96
C PRO A 137 -50.20 -16.86 -2.34
N PRO A 138 -50.02 -18.08 -2.91
CA PRO A 138 -50.52 -18.42 -4.23
C PRO A 138 -52.06 -18.37 -4.28
N PRO A 139 -52.66 -18.01 -5.42
CA PRO A 139 -54.11 -17.95 -5.56
C PRO A 139 -54.73 -19.36 -5.45
N PRO A 140 -55.95 -19.48 -4.89
CA PRO A 140 -56.62 -20.76 -4.73
C PRO A 140 -56.97 -21.38 -6.10
N PRO A 141 -56.99 -22.73 -6.20
CA PRO A 141 -57.29 -23.41 -7.45
C PRO A 141 -58.74 -23.20 -7.88
N PRO A 142 -59.02 -23.17 -9.20
CA PRO A 142 -60.37 -22.94 -9.72
C PRO A 142 -61.29 -24.12 -9.37
N HIS A 143 -62.51 -23.80 -8.92
CA HIS A 143 -63.55 -24.78 -8.68
C HIS A 143 -63.96 -25.45 -10.00
N LEU A 144 -63.74 -26.77 -10.09
CA LEU A 144 -64.25 -27.58 -11.19
C LEU A 144 -65.79 -27.62 -11.10
N VAL A 145 -66.44 -26.86 -11.98
CA VAL A 145 -67.87 -26.98 -12.24
C VAL A 145 -68.11 -28.36 -12.86
N ARG A 146 -68.66 -29.29 -12.09
CA ARG A 146 -69.22 -30.53 -12.65
C ARG A 146 -70.52 -30.15 -13.38
N ALA A 147 -70.48 -30.18 -14.71
CA ALA A 147 -71.68 -30.21 -15.53
C ALA A 147 -72.12 -31.67 -15.69
N TYR A 148 -73.26 -32.01 -15.07
CA TYR A 148 -74.46 -32.65 -15.64
C TYR A 148 -75.30 -33.23 -14.50
#